data_AF-A0A6J4F8W6-F1
#
_entry.id   AF-A0A6J4F8W6-F1
#
_cell.length_a   1.000
_cell.length_b   1.000
_cell.length_c   1.000
_cell.angle_alpha   90.00
_cell.angle_beta   90.00
_cell.angle_gamma   90.00
#
_symmetry.space_group_name_H-M   'P 1'
#
loop_
_entity.id
_entity.type
_entity.pdbx_description
1 polymer ?
#
loop_
_entity_poly.entity_id
_entity_poly.type
_entity_poly.pdbx_seq_one_letter_code
_entity_poly.pdbx_strand_id
1 'polypeptide(L)'
;MLKALDHLEEALIAFLMAAATTIIFVAVMQRYAAGVPFLYDYVHHMDFSWAQELCIIMFVWMAKFGAAYGVRTGIHVGVDVVINRLEDRMRGRFIVFGLLSGALFTGTVALMGGHFVWENGAHYSIFNALGIAGEELYEGPTTPDLEAPTWIVYSAIPLGSALMCFRFLQVCLSFMKTGELPHHDHGHVEGLEEDETDPQRAAQDINWYEMDDGLHPKDLAHHRGESGDPSLDGHGTNSSVPVTPDDWEGGDASAKAEEDRR
;
A
#
# COMPACT_ATOMS: atom_id res chain seq x y z
N MET A 1 -19.73 -5.16 -8.44
CA MET A 1 -18.84 -5.08 -7.27
C MET A 1 -19.67 -5.19 -6.00
N LEU A 2 -19.24 -6.01 -5.04
CA LEU A 2 -19.89 -6.12 -3.74
C LEU A 2 -19.53 -4.89 -2.89
N LYS A 3 -20.16 -3.76 -3.21
CA LYS A 3 -19.88 -2.47 -2.56
C LYS A 3 -19.94 -2.57 -1.03
N ALA A 4 -20.81 -3.40 -0.47
CA ALA A 4 -20.88 -3.60 0.97
C ALA A 4 -19.61 -4.21 1.58
N LEU A 5 -18.99 -5.19 0.91
CA LEU A 5 -17.74 -5.82 1.38
C LEU A 5 -16.57 -4.84 1.28
N ASP A 6 -16.56 -4.06 0.20
CA ASP A 6 -15.59 -3.02 -0.07
C ASP A 6 -15.55 -1.95 1.04
N HIS A 7 -16.72 -1.42 1.42
CA HIS A 7 -16.81 -0.43 2.50
C HIS A 7 -16.52 -1.05 3.87
N LEU A 8 -16.84 -2.33 4.07
CA LEU A 8 -16.57 -3.02 5.32
C LEU A 8 -15.07 -3.21 5.56
N GLU A 9 -14.30 -3.61 4.54
CA GLU A 9 -12.83 -3.74 4.63
C GLU A 9 -12.18 -2.40 5.00
N GLU A 10 -12.56 -1.33 4.30
CA GLU A 10 -12.03 0.01 4.52
C GLU A 10 -12.41 0.55 5.90
N ALA A 11 -13.68 0.42 6.30
CA ALA A 11 -14.15 0.80 7.62
C ALA A 11 -13.46 0.01 8.73
N LEU A 12 -13.22 -1.30 8.52
CA LEU A 12 -12.51 -2.14 9.49
C LEU A 12 -11.06 -1.70 9.66
N ILE A 13 -10.34 -1.43 8.56
CA ILE A 13 -8.95 -0.97 8.62
C ILE A 13 -8.87 0.40 9.30
N ALA A 14 -9.72 1.35 8.89
CA ALA A 14 -9.77 2.68 9.49
C ALA A 14 -10.12 2.62 10.99
N PHE A 15 -11.09 1.79 11.36
CA PHE A 15 -11.46 1.57 12.75
C PHE A 15 -10.31 0.98 13.57
N LEU A 16 -9.67 -0.10 13.08
CA LEU A 16 -8.55 -0.74 13.78
C LEU A 16 -7.38 0.22 13.98
N MET A 17 -7.06 1.03 12.96
CA MET A 17 -6.01 2.06 13.06
C MET A 17 -6.35 3.12 14.11
N ALA A 18 -7.52 3.75 13.98
CA ALA A 18 -7.95 4.81 14.90
C ALA A 18 -8.05 4.31 16.34
N ALA A 19 -8.61 3.12 16.55
CA ALA A 19 -8.76 2.52 17.86
C ALA A 19 -7.39 2.12 18.45
N ALA A 20 -6.49 1.51 17.69
CA ALA A 20 -5.16 1.13 18.18
C ALA A 20 -4.34 2.36 18.61
N THR A 21 -4.35 3.42 17.78
CA THR A 21 -3.71 4.69 18.12
C THR A 21 -4.32 5.32 19.37
N THR A 22 -5.65 5.32 19.50
CA THR A 22 -6.34 5.89 20.66
C THR A 22 -6.02 5.12 21.94
N ILE A 23 -6.06 3.78 21.90
CA ILE A 23 -5.76 2.92 23.06
C ILE A 23 -4.35 3.17 23.56
N ILE A 24 -3.35 3.17 22.66
CA ILE A 24 -1.95 3.43 23.06
C ILE A 24 -1.77 4.86 23.54
N PHE A 25 -2.42 5.84 22.91
CA PHE A 25 -2.37 7.21 23.37
C PHE A 25 -2.88 7.33 24.81
N VAL A 26 -4.03 6.74 25.12
CA VAL A 26 -4.61 6.75 26.48
C VAL A 26 -3.70 6.02 27.47
N ALA A 27 -3.16 4.86 27.11
CA ALA A 27 -2.24 4.10 27.96
C ALA A 27 -0.96 4.90 28.28
N VAL A 28 -0.40 5.61 27.28
CA VAL A 28 0.76 6.48 27.46
C VAL A 28 0.41 7.68 28.35
N MET A 29 -0.73 8.32 28.13
CA MET A 29 -1.22 9.42 28.97
C MET A 29 -1.41 9.00 30.43
N GLN A 30 -2.01 7.83 30.67
CA GLN A 30 -2.17 7.26 32.01
C GLN A 30 -0.81 7.06 32.68
N ARG A 31 0.16 6.48 31.97
CA ARG A 31 1.50 6.22 32.49
C ARG A 31 2.24 7.49 32.89
N TYR A 32 2.16 8.55 32.08
CA TYR A 32 2.78 9.83 32.40
C TYR A 32 2.04 10.56 33.52
N ALA A 33 0.71 10.50 33.56
CA ALA A 33 -0.08 11.12 34.61
C ALA A 33 0.14 10.45 35.98
N ALA A 34 0.36 9.13 36.03
CA ALA A 34 0.76 8.44 37.25
C ALA A 34 2.15 8.89 37.77
N GLY A 35 3.00 9.49 36.93
CA GLY A 35 4.27 10.08 37.34
C GLY A 35 4.13 11.46 38.00
N VAL A 36 2.93 12.07 37.99
CA VAL A 36 2.68 13.41 38.51
C VAL A 36 1.97 13.31 39.87
N PRO A 37 2.55 13.83 40.98
CA PRO A 37 2.01 13.63 42.32
C PRO A 37 0.55 14.07 42.52
N PHE A 38 0.11 15.16 41.86
CA PHE A 38 -1.28 15.63 42.00
C PHE A 38 -2.29 14.79 41.19
N LEU A 39 -1.84 14.10 40.13
CA LEU A 39 -2.69 13.26 39.28
C LEU A 39 -2.71 11.81 39.75
N TYR A 40 -1.73 11.40 40.56
CA TYR A 40 -1.56 10.02 41.00
C TYR A 40 -2.84 9.41 41.59
N ASP A 41 -3.47 10.09 42.57
CA ASP A 41 -4.68 9.60 43.24
C ASP A 41 -5.84 9.33 42.27
N TYR A 42 -5.91 10.08 41.17
CA TYR A 42 -6.94 9.94 40.14
C TYR A 42 -6.64 8.86 39.11
N VAL A 43 -5.38 8.47 38.96
CA VAL A 43 -4.93 7.70 37.79
C VAL A 43 -4.36 6.34 38.16
N HIS A 44 -3.92 6.14 39.40
CA HIS A 44 -3.27 4.90 39.84
C HIS A 44 -4.16 3.67 39.71
N HIS A 45 -5.49 3.84 39.77
CA HIS A 45 -6.45 2.73 39.86
C HIS A 45 -6.83 2.19 38.49
N MET A 46 -6.35 2.82 37.42
CA MET A 46 -6.58 2.39 36.05
C MET A 46 -5.37 1.58 35.55
N ASP A 47 -5.58 0.27 35.33
CA ASP A 47 -4.55 -0.62 34.82
C ASP A 47 -4.66 -0.77 33.29
N PHE A 48 -3.62 -0.34 32.57
CA PHE A 48 -3.51 -0.41 31.11
C PHE A 48 -2.36 -1.34 30.64
N SER A 49 -1.97 -2.33 31.45
CA SER A 49 -0.94 -3.32 31.08
C SER A 49 -1.28 -4.07 29.78
N TRP A 50 -2.57 -4.38 29.58
CA TRP A 50 -3.11 -5.05 28.40
C TRP A 50 -3.10 -4.22 27.11
N ALA A 51 -2.93 -2.90 27.20
CA ALA A 51 -3.08 -2.01 26.05
C ALA A 51 -2.05 -2.29 24.95
N GLN A 52 -0.82 -2.66 25.34
CA GLN A 52 0.23 -2.99 24.39
C GLN A 52 -0.08 -4.29 23.63
N GLU A 53 -0.50 -5.33 24.34
CA GLU A 53 -0.88 -6.60 23.74
C GLU A 53 -2.08 -6.42 22.79
N LEU A 54 -3.13 -5.72 23.21
CA LEU A 54 -4.29 -5.48 22.36
C LEU A 54 -3.93 -4.70 21.10
N CYS A 55 -3.06 -3.69 21.20
CA CYS A 55 -2.59 -2.92 20.05
C CYS A 55 -1.87 -3.81 19.02
N ILE A 56 -1.01 -4.73 19.47
CA ILE A 56 -0.33 -5.68 18.58
C ILE A 56 -1.37 -6.58 17.89
N ILE A 57 -2.35 -7.09 18.63
CA ILE A 57 -3.43 -7.92 18.07
C ILE A 57 -4.20 -7.15 17.00
N MET A 58 -4.56 -5.89 17.27
CA MET A 58 -5.25 -5.02 16.31
C MET A 58 -4.42 -4.77 15.05
N PHE A 59 -3.10 -4.59 15.18
CA PHE A 59 -2.20 -4.46 14.04
C PHE A 59 -2.09 -5.74 13.22
N VAL A 60 -2.08 -6.92 13.84
CA VAL A 60 -2.09 -8.21 13.12
C VAL A 60 -3.37 -8.33 12.29
N TRP A 61 -4.52 -8.00 12.89
CA TRP A 61 -5.80 -7.96 12.18
C TRP A 61 -5.74 -6.96 11.02
N MET A 62 -5.37 -5.72 11.28
CA MET A 62 -5.24 -4.67 10.26
C MET A 62 -4.31 -5.10 9.11
N ALA A 63 -3.16 -5.71 9.40
CA ALA A 63 -2.23 -6.17 8.37
C ALA A 63 -2.84 -7.27 7.49
N LYS A 64 -3.60 -8.21 8.08
CA LYS A 64 -4.24 -9.30 7.35
C LYS A 64 -5.38 -8.83 6.45
N PHE A 65 -6.25 -7.96 6.95
CA PHE A 65 -7.34 -7.38 6.16
C PHE A 65 -6.83 -6.32 5.17
N GLY A 66 -5.82 -5.55 5.56
CA GLY A 66 -5.12 -4.57 4.71
C GLY A 66 -4.44 -5.22 3.51
N ALA A 67 -3.87 -6.42 3.66
CA ALA A 67 -3.33 -7.17 2.54
C ALA A 67 -4.42 -7.56 1.51
N ALA A 68 -5.63 -7.93 1.95
CA ALA A 68 -6.76 -8.19 1.05
C ALA A 68 -7.22 -6.94 0.31
N TYR A 69 -7.25 -5.79 0.99
CA TYR A 69 -7.50 -4.50 0.37
C TYR A 69 -6.44 -4.15 -0.68
N GLY A 70 -5.14 -4.37 -0.37
CA GLY A 70 -4.03 -4.13 -1.30
C GLY A 70 -4.08 -4.97 -2.59
N VAL A 71 -4.55 -6.21 -2.51
CA VAL A 71 -4.77 -7.07 -3.70
C VAL A 71 -5.85 -6.47 -4.61
N ARG A 72 -6.90 -5.87 -4.03
CA ARG A 72 -7.98 -5.25 -4.80
C ARG A 72 -7.51 -3.97 -5.49
N THR A 73 -6.73 -3.15 -4.82
CA THR A 73 -6.18 -1.92 -5.41
C THR A 73 -5.07 -2.21 -6.41
N GLY A 74 -4.51 -3.42 -6.42
CA GLY A 74 -3.53 -3.84 -7.43
C GLY A 74 -2.11 -3.37 -7.15
N ILE A 75 -1.76 -3.13 -5.87
CA ILE A 75 -0.44 -2.58 -5.47
C ILE A 75 0.63 -3.70 -5.44
N HIS A 76 0.91 -4.34 -6.59
CA HIS A 76 1.96 -5.37 -6.72
C HIS A 76 3.08 -4.92 -7.68
N VAL A 77 3.59 -3.72 -7.41
CA VAL A 77 4.64 -3.01 -8.17
C VAL A 77 5.81 -3.88 -8.60
N GLY A 78 6.26 -4.82 -7.73
CA GLY A 78 7.42 -5.68 -8.05
C GLY A 78 7.17 -6.71 -9.15
N VAL A 79 5.96 -7.26 -9.24
CA VAL A 79 5.61 -8.24 -10.28
C VAL A 79 5.21 -7.53 -11.57
N ASP A 80 4.59 -6.35 -11.46
CA ASP A 80 4.15 -5.57 -12.61
C ASP A 80 5.32 -5.10 -13.48
N VAL A 81 6.46 -4.71 -12.90
CA VAL A 81 7.67 -4.31 -13.64
C VAL A 81 8.24 -5.46 -14.49
N VAL A 82 8.20 -6.69 -13.97
CA VAL A 82 8.68 -7.87 -14.71
C VAL A 82 7.70 -8.23 -15.81
N ILE A 83 6.40 -8.16 -15.52
CA ILE A 83 5.32 -8.46 -16.47
C ILE A 83 5.29 -7.45 -17.63
N ASN A 84 5.57 -6.17 -17.36
CA ASN A 84 5.61 -5.12 -18.38
C ASN A 84 6.83 -5.22 -19.33
N ARG A 85 7.81 -6.09 -19.03
CA ARG A 85 8.94 -6.40 -19.93
C ARG A 85 8.70 -7.62 -20.83
N LEU A 86 7.58 -8.32 -20.69
CA LEU A 86 7.23 -9.50 -21.49
C LEU A 86 6.41 -9.10 -22.73
N GLU A 87 6.53 -9.89 -23.81
CA GLU A 87 5.67 -9.76 -24.99
C GLU A 87 4.18 -9.88 -24.62
N ASP A 88 3.31 -9.10 -25.29
CA ASP A 88 1.87 -8.96 -24.95
C ASP A 88 1.12 -10.27 -24.76
N ARG A 89 1.49 -11.29 -25.55
CA ARG A 89 0.84 -12.61 -25.51
C ARG A 89 1.26 -13.45 -24.31
N MET A 90 2.48 -13.25 -23.79
CA MET A 90 2.98 -13.91 -22.58
C MET A 90 2.54 -13.16 -21.33
N ARG A 91 2.44 -11.83 -21.40
CA ARG A 91 1.98 -10.94 -20.32
C ARG A 91 0.68 -11.44 -19.68
N GLY A 92 -0.36 -11.64 -20.48
CA GLY A 92 -1.67 -12.09 -19.97
C GLY A 92 -1.64 -13.48 -19.30
N ARG A 93 -0.81 -14.41 -19.81
CA ARG A 93 -0.67 -15.75 -19.22
C ARG A 93 0.05 -15.71 -17.87
N PHE A 94 1.09 -14.89 -17.75
CA PHE A 94 1.82 -14.71 -16.49
C PHE A 94 0.97 -14.00 -15.43
N ILE A 95 0.17 -13.02 -15.82
CA ILE A 95 -0.79 -12.35 -14.93
C ILE A 95 -1.78 -13.38 -14.35
N VAL A 96 -2.45 -14.14 -15.20
CA VAL A 96 -3.42 -15.18 -14.76
C VAL A 96 -2.74 -16.23 -13.89
N PHE A 97 -1.54 -16.67 -14.27
CA PHE A 97 -0.76 -17.61 -13.45
C PHE A 97 -0.44 -17.04 -12.06
N GLY A 98 0.01 -15.79 -11.98
CA GLY A 98 0.30 -15.11 -10.71
C GLY A 98 -0.95 -14.99 -9.83
N LEU A 99 -2.07 -14.57 -10.41
CA LEU A 99 -3.37 -14.46 -9.72
C LEU A 99 -3.85 -15.82 -9.18
N LEU A 100 -3.76 -16.89 -9.98
CA LEU A 100 -4.18 -18.22 -9.57
C LEU A 100 -3.23 -18.85 -8.54
N SER A 101 -1.92 -18.66 -8.68
CA SER A 101 -0.94 -19.11 -7.69
C SER A 101 -1.11 -18.36 -6.36
N GLY A 102 -1.39 -17.05 -6.40
CA GLY A 102 -1.72 -16.25 -5.22
C GLY A 102 -3.01 -16.72 -4.53
N ALA A 103 -4.07 -17.00 -5.32
CA ALA A 103 -5.31 -17.58 -4.81
C ALA A 103 -5.09 -18.96 -4.18
N LEU A 104 -4.29 -19.83 -4.82
CA LEU A 104 -3.98 -21.16 -4.29
C LEU A 104 -3.21 -21.04 -2.96
N PHE A 105 -2.15 -20.23 -2.91
CA PHE A 105 -1.35 -20.04 -1.72
C PHE A 105 -2.20 -19.50 -0.55
N THR A 106 -2.93 -18.42 -0.78
CA THR A 106 -3.79 -17.82 0.27
C THR A 106 -4.93 -18.74 0.68
N GLY A 107 -5.50 -19.51 -0.26
CA GLY A 107 -6.47 -20.56 0.03
C GLY A 107 -5.91 -21.68 0.91
N THR A 108 -4.70 -22.17 0.62
CA THR A 108 -4.04 -23.18 1.47
C THR A 108 -3.75 -22.65 2.87
N VAL A 109 -3.25 -21.42 2.99
CA VAL A 109 -3.03 -20.76 4.29
C VAL A 109 -4.34 -20.58 5.05
N ALA A 110 -5.44 -20.26 4.36
CA ALA A 110 -6.75 -20.13 4.98
C ALA A 110 -7.25 -21.46 5.56
N LEU A 111 -7.09 -22.56 4.83
CA LEU A 111 -7.46 -23.89 5.29
C LEU A 111 -6.61 -24.35 6.47
N MET A 112 -5.29 -24.22 6.37
CA MET A 112 -4.36 -24.64 7.43
C MET A 112 -4.50 -23.76 8.67
N GLY A 113 -4.65 -22.44 8.49
CA GLY A 113 -4.94 -21.50 9.57
C GLY A 113 -6.29 -21.77 10.23
N GLY A 114 -7.30 -22.18 9.46
CA GLY A 114 -8.61 -22.54 9.99
C GLY A 114 -8.55 -23.78 10.86
N HIS A 115 -7.85 -24.81 10.41
CA HIS A 115 -7.59 -26.02 11.20
C HIS A 115 -6.82 -25.71 12.48
N PHE A 116 -5.76 -24.90 12.38
CA PHE A 116 -4.98 -24.47 13.53
C PHE A 116 -5.83 -23.73 14.55
N VAL A 117 -6.63 -22.74 14.13
CA VAL A 117 -7.53 -21.97 15.01
C VAL A 117 -8.60 -22.87 15.62
N TRP A 118 -9.11 -23.83 14.86
CA TRP A 118 -10.06 -24.82 15.34
C TRP A 118 -9.48 -25.59 16.51
N GLU A 119 -8.31 -26.21 16.34
CA GLU A 119 -7.61 -26.97 17.39
C GLU A 119 -7.13 -26.11 18.55
N ASN A 120 -6.82 -24.83 18.32
CA ASN A 120 -6.32 -23.89 19.31
C ASN A 120 -7.40 -23.36 20.29
N GLY A 121 -8.58 -23.98 20.34
CA GLY A 121 -9.63 -23.69 21.32
C GLY A 121 -10.91 -23.05 20.76
N ALA A 122 -11.00 -22.81 19.45
CA ALA A 122 -12.26 -22.37 18.85
C ALA A 122 -13.35 -23.44 18.98
N HIS A 123 -12.99 -24.72 18.84
CA HIS A 123 -13.93 -25.83 19.05
C HIS A 123 -14.55 -25.81 20.46
N TYR A 124 -13.72 -25.64 21.51
CA TYR A 124 -14.17 -25.52 22.90
C TYR A 124 -15.13 -24.35 23.09
N SER A 125 -14.73 -23.14 22.68
CA SER A 125 -15.55 -21.94 22.89
C SER A 125 -16.88 -21.98 22.14
N ILE A 126 -16.90 -22.50 20.91
CA ILE A 126 -18.12 -22.63 20.09
C ILE A 126 -19.06 -23.70 20.67
N PHE A 127 -18.55 -24.88 21.04
CA PHE A 127 -19.39 -25.93 21.61
C PHE A 127 -19.91 -25.60 23.00
N ASN A 128 -19.14 -24.86 23.81
CA ASN A 128 -19.60 -24.31 25.08
C ASN A 128 -20.72 -23.28 24.86
N ALA A 129 -20.56 -22.34 23.93
CA ALA A 129 -21.59 -21.37 23.59
C ALA A 129 -22.89 -22.01 23.07
N LEU A 130 -22.79 -23.15 22.37
CA LEU A 130 -23.94 -23.92 21.87
C LEU A 130 -24.55 -24.86 22.91
N GLY A 131 -23.96 -24.99 24.10
CA GLY A 131 -24.45 -25.88 25.16
C GLY A 131 -24.32 -27.38 24.85
N ILE A 132 -23.45 -27.73 23.89
CA ILE A 132 -23.17 -29.12 23.45
C ILE A 132 -21.83 -29.61 24.03
N ALA A 133 -21.16 -28.79 24.84
CA ALA A 133 -19.85 -29.12 25.38
C ALA A 133 -19.88 -30.42 26.20
N GLY A 134 -19.19 -31.45 25.70
CA GLY A 134 -18.84 -32.63 26.47
C GLY A 134 -17.68 -32.34 27.43
N GLU A 135 -17.58 -33.11 28.51
CA GLU A 135 -16.51 -32.98 29.52
C GLU A 135 -15.09 -33.21 28.96
N GLU A 136 -14.95 -33.72 27.74
CA GLU A 136 -13.66 -34.01 27.07
C GLU A 136 -13.09 -32.83 26.26
N LEU A 137 -13.74 -31.67 26.25
CA LEU A 137 -13.28 -30.51 25.49
C LEU A 137 -12.22 -29.71 26.29
N TYR A 138 -11.06 -29.49 25.68
CA TYR A 138 -9.95 -28.75 26.29
C TYR A 138 -10.04 -27.26 25.99
N GLU A 139 -9.89 -26.43 27.03
CA GLU A 139 -9.76 -24.99 26.87
C GLU A 139 -8.42 -24.66 26.18
N GLY A 140 -8.48 -23.82 25.15
CA GLY A 140 -7.29 -23.35 24.45
C GLY A 140 -6.41 -22.45 25.33
N PRO A 141 -5.17 -22.17 24.92
CA PRO A 141 -4.34 -21.23 25.65
C PRO A 141 -4.94 -19.81 25.64
N THR A 142 -4.61 -19.03 26.65
CA THR A 142 -4.99 -17.62 26.77
C THR A 142 -3.76 -16.72 26.64
N THR A 143 -3.99 -15.47 26.25
CA THR A 143 -2.92 -14.48 26.15
C THR A 143 -2.46 -14.00 27.52
N PRO A 144 -1.18 -13.63 27.71
CA PRO A 144 -0.64 -13.34 29.04
C PRO A 144 -1.22 -12.09 29.73
N ASP A 145 -1.51 -11.02 28.99
CA ASP A 145 -1.95 -9.75 29.60
C ASP A 145 -3.47 -9.55 29.49
N LEU A 146 -4.05 -9.88 28.33
CA LEU A 146 -5.48 -9.72 28.05
C LEU A 146 -6.30 -10.93 28.56
N GLU A 147 -5.64 -12.04 28.90
CA GLU A 147 -6.26 -13.34 29.25
C GLU A 147 -7.29 -13.80 28.20
N ALA A 148 -7.14 -13.31 26.96
CA ALA A 148 -8.08 -13.58 25.89
C ALA A 148 -7.75 -14.92 25.24
N PRO A 149 -8.77 -15.68 24.78
CA PRO A 149 -8.53 -16.92 24.06
C PRO A 149 -7.69 -16.68 22.79
N THR A 150 -6.56 -17.39 22.66
CA THR A 150 -5.61 -17.17 21.55
C THR A 150 -6.20 -17.45 20.18
N TRP A 151 -7.25 -18.29 20.09
CA TRP A 151 -7.94 -18.57 18.83
C TRP A 151 -8.52 -17.29 18.18
N ILE A 152 -8.91 -16.28 18.97
CA ILE A 152 -9.40 -14.99 18.44
C ILE A 152 -8.26 -14.26 17.74
N VAL A 153 -7.08 -14.19 18.37
CA VAL A 153 -5.89 -13.55 17.81
C VAL A 153 -5.49 -14.22 16.50
N TYR A 154 -5.42 -15.55 16.51
CA TYR A 154 -5.00 -16.32 15.34
C TYR A 154 -6.06 -16.40 14.24
N SER A 155 -7.33 -16.15 14.54
CA SER A 155 -8.41 -16.14 13.53
C SER A 155 -8.23 -15.08 12.44
N ALA A 156 -7.43 -14.03 12.70
CA ALA A 156 -7.00 -13.08 11.67
C ALA A 156 -6.31 -13.77 10.47
N ILE A 157 -5.59 -14.88 10.71
CA ILE A 157 -4.88 -15.62 9.67
C ILE A 157 -5.87 -16.26 8.68
N PRO A 158 -6.77 -17.18 9.07
CA PRO A 158 -7.70 -17.78 8.13
C PRO A 158 -8.69 -16.78 7.54
N LEU A 159 -9.18 -15.82 8.33
CA LEU A 159 -10.15 -14.82 7.84
C LEU A 159 -9.52 -13.91 6.78
N GLY A 160 -8.36 -13.32 7.07
CA GLY A 160 -7.67 -12.46 6.12
C GLY A 160 -7.20 -13.22 4.88
N SER A 161 -6.67 -14.45 5.04
CA SER A 161 -6.24 -15.27 3.92
C SER A 161 -7.40 -15.76 3.04
N ALA A 162 -8.55 -16.09 3.63
CA ALA A 162 -9.76 -16.43 2.87
C ALA A 162 -10.25 -15.22 2.06
N LEU A 163 -10.25 -14.03 2.67
CA LEU A 163 -10.63 -12.79 1.99
C LEU A 163 -9.66 -12.46 0.84
N MET A 164 -8.36 -12.57 1.07
CA MET A 164 -7.34 -12.42 0.01
C MET A 164 -7.57 -13.40 -1.14
N CYS A 165 -7.83 -14.68 -0.85
CA CYS A 165 -8.12 -15.70 -1.86
C CYS A 165 -9.35 -15.31 -2.69
N PHE A 166 -10.42 -14.87 -2.03
CA PHE A 166 -11.61 -14.35 -2.70
C PHE A 166 -11.29 -13.16 -3.62
N ARG A 167 -10.47 -12.21 -3.15
CA ARG A 167 -10.04 -11.04 -3.95
C ARG A 167 -9.19 -11.44 -5.16
N PHE A 168 -8.23 -12.36 -5.02
CA PHE A 168 -7.44 -12.87 -6.14
C PHE A 168 -8.32 -13.53 -7.20
N LEU A 169 -9.28 -14.36 -6.80
CA LEU A 169 -10.23 -14.98 -7.74
C LEU A 169 -11.11 -13.92 -8.41
N GLN A 170 -11.58 -12.92 -7.67
CA GLN A 170 -12.37 -11.82 -8.22
C GLN A 170 -11.58 -11.03 -9.29
N VAL A 171 -10.34 -10.65 -9.00
CA VAL A 171 -9.48 -9.94 -9.95
C VAL A 171 -9.16 -10.81 -11.17
N CYS A 172 -8.88 -12.10 -10.97
CA CYS A 172 -8.66 -13.07 -12.06
C CYS A 172 -9.86 -13.15 -13.01
N LEU A 173 -11.07 -13.31 -12.45
CA LEU A 173 -12.31 -13.36 -13.23
C LEU A 173 -12.61 -12.05 -13.95
N SER A 174 -12.26 -10.91 -13.35
CA SER A 174 -12.39 -9.60 -13.99
C SER A 174 -11.41 -9.48 -15.16
N PHE A 175 -10.13 -9.79 -14.94
CA PHE A 175 -9.09 -9.74 -15.95
C PHE A 175 -9.40 -10.66 -17.15
N MET A 176 -9.94 -11.86 -16.92
CA MET A 176 -10.37 -12.74 -18.02
C MET A 176 -11.53 -12.18 -18.84
N LYS A 177 -12.34 -11.27 -18.29
CA LYS A 177 -13.49 -10.65 -18.98
C LYS A 177 -13.12 -9.33 -19.65
N THR A 178 -12.33 -8.49 -19.01
CA THR A 178 -12.02 -7.13 -19.46
C THR A 178 -10.63 -7.00 -20.07
N GLY A 179 -9.69 -7.90 -19.76
CA GLY A 179 -8.29 -7.80 -20.19
C GLY A 179 -7.48 -6.74 -19.44
N GLU A 180 -8.11 -5.98 -18.54
CA GLU A 180 -7.50 -4.90 -17.79
C GLU A 180 -7.33 -5.28 -16.33
N LEU A 181 -6.17 -4.96 -15.76
CA LEU A 181 -5.89 -5.09 -14.34
C LEU A 181 -6.34 -3.83 -13.60
N PRO A 182 -6.83 -3.94 -12.36
CA PRO A 182 -6.98 -2.79 -11.48
C PRO A 182 -5.61 -2.11 -11.34
N HIS A 183 -5.50 -0.86 -11.77
CA HIS A 183 -4.33 -0.04 -11.54
C HIS A 183 -4.72 1.03 -10.52
N HIS A 184 -3.95 1.10 -9.42
CA HIS A 184 -3.99 2.25 -8.56
C HIS A 184 -2.96 3.24 -9.09
N ASP A 185 -3.42 4.39 -9.58
CA ASP A 185 -2.50 5.47 -9.88
C ASP A 185 -1.89 5.96 -8.56
N HIS A 186 -0.57 5.89 -8.45
CA HIS A 186 0.17 6.30 -7.25
C HIS A 186 0.41 7.82 -7.22
N GLY A 187 0.09 8.55 -8.29
CA GLY A 187 0.25 10.00 -8.41
C GLY A 187 -1.02 10.81 -8.13
N HIS A 188 -2.20 10.18 -8.07
CA HIS A 188 -3.46 10.91 -7.90
C HIS A 188 -3.66 11.38 -6.45
N VAL A 189 -3.44 12.66 -6.21
CA VAL A 189 -3.73 13.34 -4.94
C VAL A 189 -5.07 14.07 -5.12
N GLU A 190 -6.15 13.57 -4.52
CA GLU A 190 -7.47 14.23 -4.58
C GLU A 190 -7.34 15.68 -4.05
N GLY A 191 -7.57 16.67 -4.92
CA GLY A 191 -7.50 18.10 -4.60
C GLY A 191 -6.55 18.93 -5.48
N LEU A 192 -5.79 18.30 -6.36
CA LEU A 192 -5.14 18.98 -7.49
C LEU A 192 -5.90 18.59 -8.75
N GLU A 193 -6.73 19.49 -9.28
CA GLU A 193 -7.16 19.36 -10.67
C GLU A 193 -5.89 19.19 -11.52
N GLU A 194 -5.90 18.25 -12.46
CA GLU A 194 -4.85 18.09 -13.46
C GLU A 194 -4.83 19.36 -14.32
N ASP A 195 -4.16 20.39 -13.83
CA ASP A 195 -3.93 21.59 -14.59
C ASP A 195 -2.82 21.26 -15.61
N GLU A 196 -3.24 20.76 -16.77
CA GLU A 196 -2.40 20.50 -17.94
C GLU A 196 -1.64 21.76 -18.41
N THR A 197 -1.92 22.93 -17.83
CA THR A 197 -1.30 24.21 -18.20
C THR A 197 -0.04 24.57 -17.41
N ASP A 198 0.37 23.80 -16.39
CA ASP A 198 1.58 24.08 -15.62
C ASP A 198 2.85 23.45 -16.26
N PRO A 199 3.74 24.25 -16.90
CA PRO A 199 4.96 23.75 -17.53
C PRO A 199 5.97 23.15 -16.55
N GLN A 200 5.88 23.43 -15.25
CA GLN A 200 6.76 22.80 -14.25
C GLN A 200 6.33 21.38 -13.86
N ARG A 201 5.06 21.02 -14.10
CA ARG A 201 4.52 19.69 -13.78
C ARG A 201 4.53 18.74 -14.97
N ALA A 202 4.47 19.26 -16.21
CA ALA A 202 4.82 18.52 -17.42
C ALA A 202 6.27 17.97 -17.41
N ALA A 203 7.13 18.57 -16.59
CA ALA A 203 8.49 18.08 -16.36
C ALA A 203 8.57 16.87 -15.40
N GLN A 204 7.49 16.51 -14.70
CA GLN A 204 7.46 15.35 -13.80
C GLN A 204 7.06 14.05 -14.54
N ASP A 205 6.32 14.17 -15.65
CA ASP A 205 5.99 13.06 -16.57
C ASP A 205 7.04 12.86 -17.67
N ILE A 206 8.28 13.28 -17.43
CA ILE A 206 9.39 13.00 -18.32
C ILE A 206 9.80 11.54 -18.12
N ASN A 207 9.48 10.69 -19.09
CA ASN A 207 10.09 9.37 -19.20
C ASN A 207 11.58 9.52 -19.54
N TRP A 208 12.41 9.61 -18.50
CA TRP A 208 13.87 9.80 -18.61
C TRP A 208 14.55 8.74 -19.52
N TYR A 209 13.94 7.56 -19.68
CA TYR A 209 14.48 6.49 -20.54
C TYR A 209 14.19 6.67 -22.03
N GLU A 210 13.26 7.55 -22.39
CA GLU A 210 12.87 7.85 -23.78
C GLU A 210 13.35 9.25 -24.23
N MET A 211 14.03 9.99 -23.36
CA MET A 211 14.68 11.24 -23.73
C MET A 211 15.91 10.95 -24.60
N ASP A 212 15.89 11.46 -25.83
CA ASP A 212 17.06 11.48 -26.71
C ASP A 212 17.90 12.72 -26.35
N ASP A 213 18.72 12.58 -25.29
CA ASP A 213 19.57 13.65 -24.75
C ASP A 213 21.04 13.51 -25.14
N GLY A 214 21.36 12.47 -25.93
CA GLY A 214 22.73 12.16 -26.38
C GLY A 214 23.68 11.74 -25.25
N LEU A 215 23.20 11.62 -24.01
CA LEU A 215 23.96 11.13 -22.86
C LEU A 215 23.75 9.63 -22.64
N HIS A 216 22.76 9.03 -23.28
CA HIS A 216 22.50 7.60 -23.21
C HIS A 216 23.33 6.80 -24.24
N PRO A 217 23.90 5.62 -23.88
CA PRO A 217 24.69 4.80 -24.81
C PRO A 217 23.93 4.30 -26.06
N LYS A 218 22.59 4.29 -26.01
CA LYS A 218 21.74 3.92 -27.15
C LYS A 218 21.66 5.06 -28.17
N ASP A 219 21.59 6.31 -27.72
CA ASP A 219 21.51 7.52 -28.55
C ASP A 219 22.82 7.75 -29.29
N LEU A 220 23.95 7.50 -28.61
CA LEU A 220 25.29 7.48 -29.20
C LEU A 220 25.45 6.40 -30.29
N ALA A 221 24.67 5.32 -30.24
CA ALA A 221 24.67 4.28 -31.26
C ALA A 221 23.82 4.67 -32.49
N HIS A 222 22.75 5.43 -32.30
CA HIS A 222 21.90 5.94 -33.38
C HIS A 222 22.54 7.11 -34.14
N HIS A 223 23.28 8.00 -33.47
CA HIS A 223 23.95 9.13 -34.13
C HIS A 223 25.27 8.79 -34.83
N ARG A 224 25.79 7.57 -34.71
CA ARG A 224 27.08 7.19 -35.32
C ARG A 224 26.99 6.84 -36.83
N GLY A 225 25.79 6.87 -37.41
CA GLY A 225 25.53 6.44 -38.79
C GLY A 225 25.05 7.50 -39.77
N GLU A 226 24.61 8.68 -39.31
CA GLU A 226 23.91 9.64 -40.18
C GLU A 226 24.71 10.93 -40.34
N SER A 227 25.58 10.92 -41.34
CA SER A 227 26.02 12.15 -41.98
C SER A 227 24.90 12.62 -42.93
N GLY A 228 24.16 13.66 -42.56
CA GLY A 228 23.17 14.27 -43.46
C GLY A 228 22.33 15.36 -42.79
N ASP A 229 22.65 16.60 -43.12
CA ASP A 229 21.92 17.83 -42.81
C ASP A 229 20.50 17.84 -43.44
N PRO A 230 19.66 18.86 -43.21
CA PRO A 230 18.64 19.00 -42.17
C PRO A 230 17.23 19.03 -42.82
N SER A 231 16.21 19.29 -42.01
CA SER A 231 14.86 19.70 -42.42
C SER A 231 13.84 18.59 -42.71
N LEU A 232 12.74 18.71 -41.96
CA LEU A 232 11.39 18.18 -42.20
C LEU A 232 11.17 16.71 -41.84
N ASP A 233 10.71 16.48 -40.61
CA ASP A 233 9.41 15.84 -40.40
C ASP A 233 8.75 16.48 -39.16
N GLY A 234 7.74 17.29 -39.43
CA GLY A 234 7.03 18.07 -38.43
C GLY A 234 5.80 17.36 -37.90
N HIS A 235 5.63 17.41 -36.58
CA HIS A 235 4.38 17.83 -35.98
C HIS A 235 4.71 18.74 -34.78
N GLY A 236 4.47 20.04 -34.93
CA GLY A 236 4.57 21.04 -33.86
C GLY A 236 3.48 20.81 -32.78
N THR A 237 3.54 21.43 -31.60
CA THR A 237 3.93 22.83 -31.36
C THR A 237 4.31 23.06 -29.89
N ASN A 238 5.47 23.63 -29.59
CA ASN A 238 5.55 24.88 -28.81
C ASN A 238 6.95 25.48 -28.93
N SER A 239 6.98 26.79 -29.17
CA SER A 239 8.17 27.57 -29.44
C SER A 239 9.03 27.78 -28.21
N SER A 240 10.28 27.30 -28.23
CA SER A 240 11.38 27.92 -27.51
C SER A 240 12.55 28.08 -28.48
N VAL A 241 12.98 29.34 -28.64
CA VAL A 241 14.16 29.70 -29.42
C VAL A 241 15.38 29.02 -28.79
N PRO A 242 16.27 28.35 -29.54
CA PRO A 242 17.45 27.76 -28.96
C PRO A 242 18.43 28.87 -28.60
N VAL A 243 18.76 28.99 -27.31
CA VAL A 243 19.83 29.85 -26.80
C VAL A 243 21.17 29.24 -27.24
N THR A 244 21.94 29.98 -28.02
CA THR A 244 23.28 29.56 -28.47
C THR A 244 24.30 29.69 -27.32
N PRO A 245 25.36 28.85 -27.26
CA PRO A 245 26.33 28.85 -26.16
C PRO A 245 27.13 30.15 -25.94
N ASP A 246 27.02 31.13 -26.84
CA ASP A 246 27.75 32.41 -26.77
C ASP A 246 27.12 33.43 -25.79
N ASP A 247 25.96 33.15 -25.20
CA ASP A 247 25.31 34.07 -24.22
C ASP A 247 25.87 33.95 -22.78
N TRP A 248 26.98 33.22 -22.59
CA TRP A 248 27.66 33.04 -21.30
C TRP A 248 28.85 34.01 -21.08
N GLU A 249 28.82 35.21 -21.65
CA GLU A 249 29.77 36.26 -21.29
C GLU A 249 29.30 37.06 -20.06
N GLY A 250 30.15 37.06 -19.04
CA GLY A 250 29.91 37.64 -17.73
C GLY A 250 29.58 39.14 -17.76
N GLY A 251 28.48 39.49 -17.08
CA GLY A 251 28.14 40.84 -16.69
C GLY A 251 28.43 41.06 -15.20
N ASP A 252 29.44 41.87 -14.92
CA ASP A 252 29.97 42.23 -13.61
C ASP A 252 28.91 42.61 -12.57
N ALA A 253 28.97 41.95 -11.40
CA ALA A 253 28.18 42.24 -10.21
C ALA A 253 28.58 43.53 -9.46
N SER A 254 29.14 44.53 -10.14
CA SER A 254 29.67 45.76 -9.51
C SER A 254 28.88 47.03 -9.81
N ALA A 255 27.97 47.04 -10.79
CA ALA A 255 27.33 48.29 -11.24
C ALA A 255 25.99 48.64 -10.54
N LYS A 256 25.51 47.83 -9.58
CA LYS A 256 24.19 48.04 -8.95
C LYS A 256 24.23 48.73 -7.57
N ALA A 257 25.38 49.23 -7.13
CA ALA A 257 25.54 49.84 -5.81
C ALA A 257 25.66 51.38 -5.80
N GLU A 258 25.68 52.05 -6.96
CA GLU A 258 25.97 53.50 -7.03
C GLU A 258 24.80 54.38 -7.52
N GLU A 259 23.63 53.80 -7.82
CA GLU A 259 22.43 54.56 -8.21
C GLU A 259 21.43 54.80 -7.06
N ASP A 260 21.65 54.21 -5.88
CA ASP A 260 20.71 54.26 -4.73
C ASP A 260 21.19 55.15 -3.56
N ARG A 261 22.09 56.10 -3.83
CA ARG A 261 22.39 57.23 -2.93
C ARG A 261 22.35 58.56 -3.68
N ARG A 262 21.13 59.01 -3.93
CA ARG A 262 20.79 60.44 -3.90
C ARG A 262 19.82 60.70 -2.77
#